data_AF-A0A7T5ENG0-F1
#
_entry.id   AF-A0A7T5ENG0-F1
#
_cell.length_a   1.000
_cell.length_b   1.000
_cell.length_c   1.000
_cell.angle_alpha   90.00
_cell.angle_beta   90.00
_cell.angle_gamma   90.00
#
_symmetry.space_group_name_H-M   'P 1'
#
loop_
_entity.id
_entity.type
_entity.pdbx_description
1 polymer ?
#
loop_
_entity_poly.entity_id
_entity_poly.type
_entity_poly.pdbx_seq_one_letter_code
_entity_poly.pdbx_strand_id
1 'polypeptide(L)' 'MEIHIRTNVDAAARLLSEISIHGIAHYAVRPVDREQVEIVFLSLSEHQKKLLAYSLKKYRYIATMIG' A
#
# COMPACT_ATOMS: atom_id res chain seq x y z
N MET A 1 8.03 -12.23 -0.89
CA MET A 1 6.67 -11.79 -1.24
C MET A 1 6.47 -10.31 -0.95
N GLU A 2 6.56 -9.54 -2.02
CA GLU A 2 6.30 -8.10 -2.07
C GLU A 2 4.87 -7.87 -2.54
N ILE A 3 4.21 -6.85 -1.98
CA ILE A 3 2.86 -6.43 -2.41
C ILE A 3 2.98 -5.03 -2.99
N HIS A 4 2.72 -4.91 -4.28
CA HIS A 4 2.72 -3.65 -5.01
C HIS A 4 1.28 -3.14 -5.10
N ILE A 5 1.04 -1.92 -4.63
CA ILE A 5 -0.26 -1.25 -4.69
C ILE A 5 -0.10 0.02 -5.53
N ARG A 6 -0.70 0.02 -6.71
CA ARG A 6 -0.80 1.22 -7.54
C ARG A 6 -2.12 1.93 -7.30
N THR A 7 -2.06 3.21 -7.00
CA THR A 7 -3.24 4.06 -6.76
C THR A 7 -2.91 5.52 -7.07
N ASN A 8 -3.89 6.41 -6.98
CA ASN A 8 -3.65 7.83 -7.16
C ASN A 8 -2.93 8.46 -5.95
N VAL A 9 -2.28 9.61 -6.14
CA VAL A 9 -1.47 10.28 -5.11
C VAL A 9 -2.29 10.55 -3.84
N ASP A 10 -3.54 11.00 -3.98
CA ASP A 10 -4.40 11.33 -2.83
C ASP A 10 -4.79 10.10 -2.01
N ALA A 11 -5.18 9.01 -2.68
CA ALA A 11 -5.51 7.74 -2.04
C ALA A 11 -4.27 7.13 -1.39
N ALA A 12 -3.10 7.25 -2.02
CA ALA A 12 -1.84 6.80 -1.44
C ALA A 12 -1.53 7.57 -0.14
N ALA A 13 -1.62 8.89 -0.14
CA ALA A 13 -1.38 9.69 1.06
C ALA A 13 -2.30 9.30 2.23
N ARG A 14 -3.60 9.10 1.95
CA ARG A 14 -4.57 8.65 2.96
C ARG A 14 -4.30 7.23 3.44
N LEU A 15 -4.02 6.31 2.52
CA LEU A 15 -3.68 4.93 2.84
C LEU A 15 -2.45 4.87 3.75
N LEU A 16 -1.37 5.59 3.39
CA LEU A 16 -0.13 5.65 4.16
C LEU A 16 -0.35 6.18 5.59
N SER A 17 -1.22 7.19 5.75
CA SER A 17 -1.61 7.70 7.06
C SER A 17 -2.44 6.70 7.88
N GLU A 18 -3.27 5.86 7.26
CA GLU A 18 -4.03 4.83 7.97
C GLU A 18 -3.12 3.69 8.43
N ILE A 19 -2.29 3.18 7.53
CA ILE A 19 -1.45 2.01 7.82
C ILE A 19 -0.32 2.32 8.82
N SER A 20 0.11 3.59 8.93
CA SER A 20 1.10 4.00 9.92
C SER A 20 0.58 3.85 11.34
N ILE A 21 -0.73 4.11 11.55
CA ILE A 21 -1.41 3.86 12.84
C ILE A 21 -1.42 2.36 13.17
N HIS A 22 -1.43 1.52 12.14
CA HIS A 22 -1.38 0.06 12.25
C HIS A 22 0.05 -0.52 12.38
N GLY A 23 1.08 0.33 12.48
CA GLY A 23 2.46 -0.11 12.62
C GLY A 23 3.04 -0.75 11.35
N ILE A 24 2.47 -0.48 10.17
CA ILE A 24 3.02 -0.91 8.89
C ILE A 24 3.96 0.19 8.37
N ALA A 25 5.25 0.05 8.67
CA ALA A 25 6.27 1.04 8.32
C ALA A 25 7.22 0.60 7.20
N HIS A 26 7.26 -0.70 6.87
CA HIS A 26 8.17 -1.25 5.87
C HIS A 26 7.54 -1.19 4.47
N TYR A 27 7.66 -0.03 3.83
CA TYR A 27 7.24 0.16 2.45
C TYR A 27 8.15 1.15 1.71
N ALA A 28 8.14 1.07 0.38
CA ALA A 28 8.71 2.08 -0.50
C ALA A 28 7.60 2.73 -1.33
N VAL A 29 7.75 4.00 -1.68
CA VAL A 29 6.82 4.71 -2.57
C VAL A 29 7.58 5.11 -3.84
N ARG A 30 7.01 4.80 -4.99
CA ARG A 30 7.59 5.07 -6.31
C ARG A 30 6.58 5.86 -7.15
N PRO A 31 6.96 6.97 -7.79
CA PRO A 31 6.08 7.64 -8.74
C PRO A 31 5.89 6.76 -9.98
N VAL A 32 4.65 6.69 -10.50
CA VAL A 32 4.33 6.02 -11.77
C VAL A 32 4.11 7.07 -12.85
N ASP A 33 3.27 8.05 -12.56
CA ASP A 33 3.04 9.24 -13.38
C ASP A 33 2.70 10.45 -12.46
N ARG A 34 2.16 11.55 -13.03
CA ARG A 34 1.84 12.77 -12.26
C ARG A 34 0.72 12.55 -11.22
N GLU A 35 -0.17 11.60 -11.45
CA GLU A 35 -1.37 11.38 -10.64
C GLU A 35 -1.36 10.02 -9.94
N GLN A 36 -0.46 9.12 -10.32
CA GLN A 36 -0.36 7.76 -9.78
C GLN A 36 1.00 7.46 -9.14
N VAL A 37 0.93 6.68 -8.07
CA VAL A 37 2.08 6.15 -7.35
C VAL A 37 1.92 4.66 -7.12
N GLU A 38 3.04 4.00 -6.92
CA GLU A 38 3.12 2.60 -6.50
C GLU A 38 3.73 2.53 -5.11
N ILE A 39 3.00 1.89 -4.19
CA ILE A 39 3.47 1.58 -2.84
C ILE A 39 3.88 0.12 -2.83
N VAL A 40 5.13 -0.15 -2.47
CA VAL A 40 5.71 -1.49 -2.40
C VAL A 40 5.85 -1.86 -0.93
N PHE A 41 5.02 -2.78 -0.46
CA PHE A 41 5.08 -3.33 0.89
C PHE A 41 6.03 -4.52 0.93
N LEU A 42 7.01 -4.46 1.85
CA LEU A 42 8.04 -5.48 1.98
C LEU A 42 7.82 -6.29 3.26
N SER A 43 7.95 -7.61 3.15
CA SER A 43 8.02 -8.53 4.29
C SER A 43 6.93 -8.36 5.36
N LEU A 44 5.68 -8.12 4.93
CA LEU A 44 4.55 -8.01 5.85
C LEU A 44 4.26 -9.35 6.55
N SER A 45 4.05 -9.31 7.86
CA SER A 45 3.47 -10.42 8.60
C SER A 45 2.02 -10.70 8.18
N GLU A 46 1.51 -11.89 8.47
CA GLU A 46 0.10 -12.24 8.17
C GLU A 46 -0.91 -11.30 8.84
N HIS A 47 -0.59 -10.80 10.03
CA HIS A 47 -1.42 -9.81 10.71
C HIS A 47 -1.43 -8.48 9.95
N GLN A 48 -0.27 -7.98 9.53
CA GLN A 48 -0.15 -6.74 8.75
C GLN A 48 -0.82 -6.85 7.37
N LYS A 49 -0.74 -8.01 6.71
CA LYS A 49 -1.46 -8.26 5.46
C LYS A 49 -2.97 -8.13 5.63
N LYS A 50 -3.54 -8.64 6.73
CA LYS A 50 -4.97 -8.51 7.04
C LYS A 50 -5.38 -7.06 7.27
N LEU A 51 -4.57 -6.30 8.02
CA LEU A 51 -4.82 -4.88 8.26
C LEU A 51 -4.73 -4.07 6.97
N LEU A 52 -3.70 -4.30 6.15
CA LEU A 52 -3.56 -3.67 4.85
C LEU A 52 -4.77 -3.98 3.95
N ALA A 53 -5.18 -5.24 3.87
CA ALA A 53 -6.36 -5.65 3.10
C ALA A 53 -7.64 -4.97 3.59
N TYR A 54 -7.78 -4.73 4.89
CA TYR A 54 -8.91 -3.99 5.45
C TYR A 54 -8.89 -2.50 5.04
N SER A 55 -7.74 -1.82 5.18
CA SER A 55 -7.59 -0.42 4.76
C SER A 55 -7.83 -0.23 3.27
N LEU A 56 -7.34 -1.16 2.44
CA LEU A 56 -7.45 -1.10 0.98
C LEU A 56 -8.89 -1.13 0.45
N LYS A 57 -9.87 -1.68 1.20
CA LYS A 57 -11.28 -1.71 0.79
C LYS A 57 -11.89 -0.32 0.54
N LYS A 58 -11.29 0.74 1.11
CA LYS A 58 -11.75 2.12 0.97
C LYS A 58 -11.23 2.83 -0.28
N TYR A 59 -10.29 2.23 -0.99
CA TYR A 59 -9.53 2.88 -2.04
C TYR A 59 -9.65 2.12 -3.36
N ARG A 60 -9.54 2.84 -4.47
CA ARG A 60 -9.39 2.22 -5.79
C ARG A 60 -7.90 1.98 -6.03
N TYR A 61 -7.53 0.73 -6.29
CA TYR A 61 -6.13 0.35 -6.50
C TYR A 61 -6.00 -0.83 -7.46
N ILE A 62 -4.78 -1.01 -7.98
CA ILE A 62 -4.35 -2.23 -8.66
C ILE A 62 -3.28 -2.87 -7.78
N ALA A 63 -3.45 -4.16 -7.44
CA ALA A 63 -2.47 -4.90 -6.66
C ALA A 63 -1.73 -5.92 -7.50
N THR A 64 -0.45 -6.11 -7.21
CA THR A 64 0.37 -7.18 -7.79
C THR A 64 1.23 -7.79 -6.68
N MET A 65 1.25 -9.11 -6.60
CA MET A 65 2.10 -9.85 -5.66
C MET A 65 3.28 -10.42 -6.43
N ILE A 66 4.49 -10.13 -5.95
CA ILE A 66 5.74 -10.66 -6.52
C ILE A 66 6.36 -11.57 -5.46
N GLY A 67 6.57 -12.85 -5.83
CA GLY A 67 7.03 -13.93 -4.96
C GLY A 67 8.46 -13.73 -4.49
#